data_AF-A0A9E3W1A8-F1
#
_entry.id   AF-A0A9E3W1A8-F1
#
_cell.length_a   1.000
_cell.length_b   1.000
_cell.length_c   1.000
_cell.angle_alpha   90.00
_cell.angle_beta   90.00
_cell.angle_gamma   90.00
#
_symmetry.space_group_name_H-M   'P 1'
#
loop_
_entity.id
_entity.type
_entity.pdbx_description
1 polymer ?
#
loop_
_entity_poly.entity_id
_entity_poly.type
_entity_poly.pdbx_seq_one_letter_code
_entity_poly.pdbx_strand_id
1 'polypeptide(L)'
;VPLAVLAALGVGALARRIPRRAGVMLLLAATLPTSLILLLGSYVTALAGSPQTVYPSEEIATFNWLNRHSEPGEVVLGSFPTGNRIPAYTNLRVYVGHGPETLDAIAKTALVGRFFAGEMTADEHAALYTSMRIRYIFYGPDERQLAGGAEPNWQEGLTRLNQAGDYEIYAVRSG
;
A
#
# COMPACT_ATOMS: atom_id res chain seq x y z
N VAL A 1 1.47 -32.16 -18.98
CA VAL A 1 2.64 -33.08 -18.99
C VAL A 1 3.20 -33.34 -20.40
N PRO A 2 2.40 -33.71 -21.44
CA PRO A 2 2.95 -34.05 -22.77
C PRO A 2 3.68 -32.88 -23.45
N LEU A 3 3.13 -31.67 -23.33
CA LEU A 3 3.69 -30.46 -23.93
C LEU A 3 5.07 -30.09 -23.38
N ALA A 4 5.28 -30.27 -22.06
CA ALA A 4 6.56 -29.98 -21.41
C ALA A 4 7.66 -30.94 -21.87
N VAL A 5 7.31 -32.23 -22.05
CA VAL A 5 8.24 -33.25 -22.56
C VAL A 5 8.61 -32.96 -24.02
N LEU A 6 7.63 -32.63 -24.87
CA LEU A 6 7.89 -32.25 -26.27
C LEU A 6 8.71 -30.96 -26.39
N ALA A 7 8.46 -29.97 -25.53
CA ALA A 7 9.25 -28.75 -25.46
C ALA A 7 10.71 -29.04 -25.08
N ALA A 8 10.95 -29.86 -24.05
CA ALA A 8 12.30 -30.23 -23.62
C ALA A 8 13.07 -31.00 -24.71
N LEU A 9 12.42 -31.95 -25.39
CA LEU A 9 13.00 -32.69 -26.51
C LEU A 9 13.29 -31.77 -27.70
N GLY A 10 12.38 -30.85 -28.03
CA GLY A 10 12.54 -29.87 -29.10
C GLY A 10 13.71 -28.91 -28.85
N VAL A 11 13.81 -28.36 -27.63
CA VAL A 11 14.93 -27.50 -27.22
C VAL A 11 16.26 -28.27 -27.27
N GLY A 12 16.29 -29.51 -26.78
CA GLY A 12 17.51 -30.34 -26.81
C GLY A 12 17.95 -30.76 -28.22
N ALA A 13 17.01 -30.93 -29.15
CA ALA A 13 17.32 -31.20 -30.56
C ALA A 13 17.82 -29.94 -31.27
N LEU A 14 17.20 -28.79 -31.00
CA LEU A 14 17.56 -27.50 -31.59
C LEU A 14 18.92 -27.00 -31.09
N ALA A 15 19.19 -27.13 -29.79
CA ALA A 15 20.46 -26.74 -29.17
C ALA A 15 21.67 -27.50 -29.72
N ARG A 16 21.48 -28.72 -30.22
CA ARG A 16 22.53 -29.52 -30.89
C ARG A 16 22.83 -29.06 -32.32
N ARG A 17 21.92 -28.32 -32.96
CA ARG A 17 22.06 -27.82 -34.34
C ARG A 17 22.57 -26.38 -34.41
N ILE A 18 22.44 -25.62 -33.32
CA ILE A 18 22.86 -24.22 -33.26
C ILE A 18 24.27 -24.17 -32.64
N PRO A 19 25.24 -23.48 -33.26
CA PRO A 19 26.55 -23.32 -32.65
C PRO A 19 26.44 -22.55 -31.34
N ARG A 20 27.22 -22.95 -30.32
CA ARG A 20 27.11 -22.42 -28.95
C ARG A 20 27.06 -20.88 -28.89
N ARG A 21 27.86 -20.19 -29.71
CA ARG A 21 27.88 -18.72 -29.79
C ARG A 21 26.53 -18.14 -30.26
N ALA A 22 25.92 -18.72 -31.29
CA ALA A 22 24.61 -18.28 -31.78
C ALA A 22 23.50 -18.59 -30.78
N GLY A 23 23.57 -19.74 -30.09
CA GLY A 23 22.62 -20.08 -29.02
C GLY A 23 22.66 -19.09 -27.86
N VAL A 24 23.87 -18.70 -27.42
CA VAL A 24 24.05 -17.66 -26.40
C VAL A 24 23.52 -16.31 -26.86
N MET A 25 23.81 -15.89 -28.10
CA MET A 25 23.30 -14.61 -28.62
C MET A 25 21.77 -14.60 -28.74
N LEU A 26 21.15 -15.71 -29.13
CA LEU A 26 19.70 -15.81 -29.26
C LEU A 26 19.02 -15.78 -27.88
N LEU A 27 19.63 -16.41 -26.88
CA LEU A 27 19.17 -16.37 -25.49
C LEU A 27 19.32 -14.99 -24.87
N LEU A 28 20.44 -14.30 -25.14
CA LEU A 28 20.63 -12.91 -24.74
C LEU A 28 19.62 -11.99 -25.43
N ALA A 29 19.41 -12.15 -26.74
CA ALA A 29 18.41 -11.37 -27.48
C ALA A 29 16.98 -11.60 -26.97
N ALA A 30 16.67 -12.80 -26.48
CA ALA A 30 15.36 -13.12 -25.91
C ALA A 30 15.17 -12.58 -24.49
N THR A 31 16.22 -12.51 -23.67
CA THR A 31 16.09 -12.16 -22.24
C THR A 31 16.51 -10.72 -21.90
N LEU A 32 17.48 -10.15 -22.63
CA LEU A 32 17.95 -8.78 -22.41
C LEU A 32 16.86 -7.71 -22.54
N PRO A 33 15.95 -7.75 -23.54
CA PRO A 33 14.94 -6.70 -23.69
C PRO A 33 14.04 -6.59 -22.47
N THR A 34 13.60 -7.72 -21.92
CA THR A 34 12.76 -7.73 -20.71
C THR A 34 13.49 -7.16 -19.51
N SER A 35 14.72 -7.61 -19.25
CA SER A 35 15.54 -7.10 -18.15
C SER A 35 15.82 -5.60 -18.30
N LEU A 36 16.06 -5.13 -19.53
CA LEU A 36 16.32 -3.73 -19.81
C LEU A 36 15.07 -2.86 -19.65
N ILE A 37 13.91 -3.33 -20.11
CA ILE A 37 12.63 -2.63 -19.91
C ILE A 37 12.30 -2.51 -18.43
N LEU A 38 12.49 -3.58 -17.65
CA LEU A 38 12.26 -3.54 -16.20
C LEU A 38 13.21 -2.56 -15.52
N LEU A 39 14.51 -2.62 -15.82
CA LEU A 39 15.50 -1.75 -15.19
C LEU A 39 15.32 -0.28 -15.57
N LEU A 40 15.11 0.01 -16.85
CA LEU A 40 14.85 1.38 -17.32
C LEU A 40 13.52 1.91 -16.81
N GLY A 41 12.47 1.08 -16.82
CA GLY A 41 11.17 1.44 -16.27
C GLY A 41 11.27 1.82 -14.78
N SER A 42 11.89 0.96 -13.97
CA SER A 42 12.12 1.25 -12.55
C SER A 42 12.94 2.52 -12.33
N TYR A 43 13.99 2.74 -13.12
CA TYR A 43 14.84 3.93 -13.00
C TYR A 43 14.08 5.22 -13.37
N VAL A 44 13.32 5.20 -14.46
CA VAL A 44 12.48 6.34 -14.88
C VAL A 44 11.41 6.64 -13.84
N THR A 45 10.71 5.63 -13.31
CA THR A 45 9.70 5.80 -12.27
C THR A 45 10.29 6.36 -10.96
N ALA A 46 11.48 5.91 -10.58
CA ALA A 46 12.19 6.43 -9.41
C ALA A 46 12.60 7.89 -9.57
N LEU A 47 13.18 8.26 -10.73
CA LEU A 47 13.55 9.65 -11.03
C LEU A 47 12.34 10.57 -11.16
N ALA A 48 11.22 10.05 -11.65
CA ALA A 48 9.96 10.80 -11.71
C ALA A 48 9.38 11.10 -10.32
N GLY A 49 9.96 10.56 -9.24
CA GLY A 49 9.47 10.73 -7.88
C GLY A 49 8.03 10.23 -7.73
N SER A 50 7.67 9.17 -8.48
CA SER A 50 6.31 8.65 -8.46
C SER A 50 5.92 8.36 -7.00
N PRO A 51 4.76 8.88 -6.52
CA PRO A 51 4.27 8.66 -5.15
C PRO A 51 4.11 7.17 -4.79
N GLN A 52 4.16 6.28 -5.79
CA GLN A 52 4.11 4.84 -5.62
C GLN A 52 5.48 4.19 -5.35
N THR A 53 6.59 4.94 -5.38
CA THR A 53 7.96 4.38 -5.32
C THR A 53 8.88 5.11 -4.34
N VAL A 54 8.67 6.40 -4.07
CA VAL A 54 9.46 7.16 -3.09
C VAL A 54 8.52 7.72 -2.02
N TYR A 55 8.69 7.25 -0.78
CA TYR A 55 7.93 7.71 0.37
C TYR A 55 8.72 8.75 1.17
N PRO A 56 8.09 9.85 1.61
CA PRO A 56 8.75 10.83 2.47
C PRO A 56 9.27 10.18 3.76
N SER A 57 10.44 10.65 4.22
CA SER A 57 11.07 10.11 5.43
C SER A 57 10.19 10.29 6.68
N GLU A 58 9.38 11.33 6.67
CA GLU A 58 8.42 11.71 7.70
C GLU A 58 7.25 10.71 7.76
N GLU A 59 6.83 10.16 6.62
CA GLU A 59 5.82 9.11 6.54
C GLU A 59 6.33 7.84 7.22
N ILE A 60 7.52 7.40 6.82
CA ILE A 60 8.17 6.21 7.38
C ILE A 60 8.46 6.40 8.87
N ALA A 61 8.89 7.58 9.29
CA ALA A 61 9.08 7.91 10.71
C ALA A 61 7.77 7.81 11.50
N THR A 62 6.66 8.26 10.91
CA THR A 62 5.32 8.19 11.51
C THR A 62 4.82 6.75 11.63
N PHE A 63 5.00 5.90 10.62
CA PHE A 63 4.69 4.47 10.71
C PHE A 63 5.54 3.77 11.78
N ASN A 64 6.84 4.05 11.82
CA ASN A 64 7.73 3.48 12.83
C ASN A 64 7.37 3.95 14.24
N TRP A 65 6.96 5.20 14.40
CA TRP A 65 6.44 5.70 15.67
C TRP A 65 5.17 4.94 16.05
N LEU A 66 4.23 4.77 15.12
CA LEU A 66 2.98 4.06 15.36
C LEU A 66 3.24 2.64 15.85
N ASN A 67 4.09 1.88 15.14
CA ASN A 67 4.43 0.50 15.51
C ASN A 67 5.03 0.36 16.93
N ARG A 68 5.74 1.38 17.42
CA ARG A 68 6.33 1.37 18.77
C ARG A 68 5.35 1.76 19.88
N HIS A 69 4.24 2.41 19.54
CA HIS A 69 3.27 2.98 20.48
C HIS A 69 1.87 2.35 20.35
N SER A 70 1.80 1.19 19.70
CA SER A 70 0.57 0.42 19.50
C SER A 70 0.78 -1.04 19.80
N GLU A 71 -0.27 -1.73 20.23
CA GLU A 71 -0.24 -3.17 20.41
C GLU A 71 -0.39 -3.91 19.07
N PRO A 72 0.32 -5.03 18.85
CA PRO A 72 0.15 -5.85 17.66
C PRO A 72 -1.31 -6.28 17.47
N GLY A 73 -1.82 -6.12 16.24
CA GLY A 73 -3.19 -6.46 15.89
C GLY A 73 -4.24 -5.40 16.23
N GLU A 74 -3.90 -4.26 16.83
CA GLU A 74 -4.79 -3.11 16.87
C GLU A 74 -5.12 -2.61 15.45
N VAL A 75 -6.27 -1.94 15.29
CA VAL A 75 -6.76 -1.50 13.98
C VAL A 75 -6.48 -0.02 13.78
N VAL A 76 -5.86 0.30 12.65
CA VAL A 76 -5.64 1.66 12.18
C VAL A 76 -6.48 1.97 10.94
N LEU A 77 -7.08 3.15 10.95
CA LEU A 77 -7.81 3.73 9.82
C LEU A 77 -6.88 4.65 9.02
N GLY A 78 -6.89 4.49 7.71
CA GLY A 78 -6.21 5.36 6.75
C GLY A 78 -6.85 5.20 5.38
N SER A 79 -6.47 6.04 4.43
CA SER A 79 -6.86 5.91 3.03
C SER A 79 -6.38 4.58 2.43
N PHE A 80 -6.95 4.17 1.30
CA PHE A 80 -6.54 2.93 0.62
C PHE A 80 -5.03 2.90 0.28
N PRO A 81 -4.41 3.96 -0.29
CA PRO A 81 -2.96 3.99 -0.51
C PRO A 81 -2.14 3.85 0.78
N THR A 82 -2.54 4.53 1.85
CA THR A 82 -1.87 4.45 3.16
C THR A 82 -2.02 3.07 3.79
N GLY A 83 -3.21 2.48 3.72
CA GLY A 83 -3.51 1.14 4.19
C GLY A 83 -2.70 0.05 3.48
N ASN A 84 -2.27 0.28 2.24
CA ASN A 84 -1.35 -0.62 1.55
C ASN A 84 0.11 -0.52 2.05
N ARG A 85 0.49 0.59 2.67
CA ARG A 85 1.87 0.86 3.13
C ARG A 85 2.09 0.50 4.59
N ILE A 86 1.11 0.80 5.46
CA ILE A 86 1.18 0.55 6.91
C ILE A 86 1.67 -0.88 7.27
N PRO A 87 1.18 -1.97 6.63
CA PRO A 87 1.59 -3.34 6.99
C PRO A 87 3.06 -3.64 6.73
N ALA A 88 3.75 -2.87 5.86
CA ALA A 88 5.18 -3.05 5.60
C ALA A 88 6.06 -2.54 6.76
N TYR A 89 5.52 -1.70 7.65
CA TYR A 89 6.28 -1.03 8.72
C TYR A 89 5.72 -1.26 10.13
N THR A 90 4.55 -1.89 10.24
CA THR A 90 3.84 -2.05 11.52
C THR A 90 3.25 -3.44 11.69
N ASN A 91 3.02 -3.86 12.93
CA ASN A 91 2.29 -5.10 13.26
C ASN A 91 0.78 -4.84 13.43
N LEU A 92 0.24 -3.80 12.80
CA LEU A 92 -1.15 -3.40 12.91
C LEU A 92 -2.02 -4.00 11.81
N ARG A 93 -3.32 -4.08 12.09
CA ARG A 93 -4.33 -4.36 11.07
C ARG A 93 -4.81 -3.04 10.48
N VAL A 94 -4.95 -2.99 9.17
CA VAL A 94 -5.55 -1.84 8.48
C VAL A 94 -7.03 -2.08 8.25
N TYR A 95 -7.86 -1.05 8.42
CA TYR A 95 -9.29 -1.17 8.15
C TYR A 95 -9.58 -1.50 6.68
N VAL A 96 -8.85 -0.82 5.78
CA VAL A 96 -8.87 -1.03 4.33
C VAL A 96 -7.43 -0.99 3.81
N GLY A 97 -7.08 -1.94 2.94
CA GLY A 97 -5.76 -2.09 2.36
C GLY A 97 -5.80 -3.16 1.27
N HIS A 98 -4.68 -3.86 1.06
CA HIS A 98 -4.41 -4.71 -0.11
C HIS A 98 -5.67 -5.46 -0.61
N GLY A 99 -6.16 -5.04 -1.78
CA GLY A 99 -7.51 -5.36 -2.28
C GLY A 99 -7.92 -6.84 -2.32
N PRO A 100 -7.02 -7.81 -2.60
CA PRO A 100 -7.36 -9.23 -2.58
C PRO A 100 -7.61 -9.80 -1.17
N GLU A 101 -7.14 -9.12 -0.13
CA GLU A 101 -7.13 -9.62 1.26
C GLU A 101 -8.14 -8.89 2.15
N THR A 102 -8.66 -7.75 1.69
CA THR A 102 -9.69 -6.98 2.39
C THR A 102 -11.09 -7.38 1.90
N LEU A 103 -11.85 -8.10 2.74
CA LEU A 103 -13.28 -8.31 2.52
C LEU A 103 -14.00 -6.97 2.31
N ASP A 104 -14.80 -6.88 1.25
CA ASP A 104 -15.57 -5.70 0.85
C ASP A 104 -14.74 -4.42 0.66
N ALA A 105 -13.52 -4.56 0.10
CA ALA A 105 -12.60 -3.45 -0.15
C ALA A 105 -13.25 -2.22 -0.82
N ILE A 106 -14.17 -2.42 -1.78
CA ILE A 106 -14.88 -1.33 -2.48
C ILE A 106 -15.73 -0.53 -1.49
N ALA A 107 -16.59 -1.21 -0.72
CA ALA A 107 -17.48 -0.56 0.24
C ALA A 107 -16.70 0.11 1.37
N LYS A 108 -15.64 -0.54 1.87
CA LYS A 108 -14.77 0.04 2.89
C LYS A 108 -14.01 1.26 2.40
N THR A 109 -13.52 1.24 1.16
CA THR A 109 -12.83 2.39 0.56
C THR A 109 -13.78 3.57 0.40
N ALA A 110 -15.02 3.32 -0.04
CA ALA A 110 -16.05 4.36 -0.13
C ALA A 110 -16.38 4.95 1.25
N LEU A 111 -16.49 4.10 2.28
CA LEU A 111 -16.72 4.55 3.66
C LEU A 111 -15.57 5.41 4.19
N VAL A 112 -14.32 5.01 3.94
CA VAL A 112 -13.13 5.80 4.29
C VAL A 112 -13.12 7.15 3.57
N GLY A 113 -13.54 7.19 2.31
CA GLY A 113 -13.73 8.44 1.57
C GLY A 113 -14.71 9.38 2.27
N ARG A 114 -15.91 8.89 2.60
CA ARG A 114 -16.93 9.65 3.36
C ARG A 114 -16.43 10.13 4.71
N PHE A 115 -15.68 9.27 5.42
CA PHE A 115 -15.09 9.58 6.72
C PHE A 115 -14.15 10.79 6.62
N PHE A 116 -13.16 10.73 5.72
CA PHE A 116 -12.19 11.83 5.58
C PHE A 116 -12.78 13.09 4.94
N ALA A 117 -13.80 12.95 4.08
CA ALA A 117 -14.55 14.06 3.50
C ALA A 117 -15.45 14.80 4.51
N GLY A 118 -15.60 14.31 5.74
CA GLY A 118 -16.44 14.92 6.76
C GLY A 118 -17.94 14.70 6.53
N GLU A 119 -18.30 13.68 5.76
CA GLU A 119 -19.69 13.35 5.38
C GLU A 119 -20.38 12.37 6.35
N MET A 120 -19.76 12.13 7.51
CA MET A 120 -20.26 11.25 8.55
C MET A 120 -20.64 12.04 9.79
N THR A 121 -21.71 11.61 10.44
CA THR A 121 -22.18 12.13 11.72
C THR A 121 -21.34 11.60 12.89
N ALA A 122 -21.42 12.26 14.06
CA ALA A 122 -20.74 11.78 15.27
C ALA A 122 -21.16 10.36 15.67
N ASP A 123 -22.44 10.00 15.48
CA ASP A 123 -22.95 8.65 15.75
C ASP A 123 -22.36 7.62 14.76
N GLU A 124 -22.24 7.98 13.49
CA GLU A 124 -21.59 7.13 12.49
C GLU A 124 -20.09 6.95 12.79
N HIS A 125 -19.40 7.98 13.27
CA HIS A 125 -18.00 7.86 13.74
C HIS A 125 -17.89 6.89 14.91
N ALA A 126 -18.71 7.06 15.95
CA ALA A 126 -18.71 6.20 17.12
C ALA A 126 -19.02 4.73 16.77
N ALA A 127 -19.97 4.51 15.86
CA ALA A 127 -20.31 3.19 15.35
C ALA A 127 -19.15 2.57 14.57
N LEU A 128 -18.47 3.34 13.70
CA LEU A 128 -17.30 2.88 12.95
C LEU A 128 -16.17 2.48 13.91
N TYR A 129 -15.85 3.35 14.87
CA TYR A 129 -14.78 3.12 15.84
C TYR A 129 -15.02 1.86 16.67
N THR A 130 -16.25 1.65 17.12
CA THR A 130 -16.61 0.52 17.98
C THR A 130 -16.70 -0.78 17.18
N SER A 131 -17.46 -0.79 16.07
CA SER A 131 -17.72 -2.00 15.28
C SER A 131 -16.46 -2.56 14.63
N MET A 132 -15.57 -1.69 14.16
CA MET A 132 -14.34 -2.06 13.48
C MET A 132 -13.12 -2.03 14.41
N ARG A 133 -13.34 -1.70 15.69
CA ARG A 133 -12.31 -1.65 16.74
C ARG A 133 -11.13 -0.73 16.36
N ILE A 134 -11.44 0.40 15.75
CA ILE A 134 -10.44 1.38 15.31
C ILE A 134 -9.86 2.06 16.54
N ARG A 135 -8.53 2.00 16.66
CA ARG A 135 -7.78 2.57 17.78
C ARG A 135 -6.95 3.77 17.36
N TYR A 136 -6.52 3.78 16.10
CA TYR A 136 -5.71 4.83 15.52
C TYR A 136 -6.30 5.32 14.21
N ILE A 137 -6.17 6.61 13.95
CA ILE A 137 -6.43 7.22 12.65
C ILE A 137 -5.12 7.85 12.18
N PHE A 138 -4.67 7.44 11.00
CA PHE A 138 -3.55 8.04 10.30
C PHE A 138 -4.08 9.13 9.37
N TYR A 139 -3.44 10.31 9.40
CA TYR A 139 -3.85 11.45 8.58
C TYR A 139 -2.63 12.08 7.91
N GLY A 140 -2.46 11.84 6.62
CA GLY A 140 -1.39 12.38 5.78
C GLY A 140 -1.92 12.98 4.47
N PRO A 141 -1.05 13.18 3.46
CA PRO A 141 -1.42 13.79 2.19
C PRO A 141 -2.57 13.11 1.45
N ASP A 142 -2.62 11.77 1.45
CA ASP A 142 -3.69 11.01 0.78
C ASP A 142 -5.05 11.19 1.48
N GLU A 143 -5.06 11.24 2.81
CA GLU A 143 -6.28 11.50 3.57
C GLU A 143 -6.73 12.96 3.45
N ARG A 144 -5.78 13.92 3.39
CA ARG A 144 -6.08 15.33 3.11
C ARG A 144 -6.67 15.52 1.71
N GLN A 145 -6.23 14.73 0.74
CA GLN A 145 -6.82 14.75 -0.60
C GLN A 145 -8.28 14.29 -0.57
N LEU A 146 -8.61 13.26 0.23
CA LEU A 146 -10.00 12.83 0.44
C LEU A 146 -10.83 13.88 1.18
N ALA A 147 -10.23 14.63 2.10
CA ALA A 147 -10.91 15.73 2.80
C ALA A 147 -11.28 16.90 1.87
N GLY A 148 -10.62 17.05 0.71
CA GLY A 148 -10.97 18.07 -0.29
C GLY A 148 -10.90 19.52 0.21
N GLY A 149 -10.17 19.77 1.31
CA GLY A 149 -10.09 21.08 1.96
C GLY A 149 -11.22 21.40 2.95
N ALA A 150 -12.16 20.48 3.18
CA ALA A 150 -13.13 20.60 4.27
C ALA A 150 -12.46 20.43 5.63
N GLU A 151 -12.98 21.09 6.67
CA GLU A 151 -12.51 20.83 8.03
C GLU A 151 -12.97 19.44 8.49
N PRO A 152 -12.05 18.59 8.97
CA PRO A 152 -12.37 17.23 9.38
C PRO A 152 -13.18 17.22 10.69
N ASN A 153 -14.46 16.83 10.62
CA ASN A 153 -15.35 16.70 11.77
C ASN A 153 -15.07 15.45 12.64
N TRP A 154 -14.29 14.49 12.13
CA TRP A 154 -13.93 13.26 12.85
C TRP A 154 -12.87 13.47 13.93
N GLN A 155 -12.20 14.63 13.96
CA GLN A 155 -11.17 14.97 14.94
C GLN A 155 -11.75 15.35 16.31
N GLU A 156 -13.03 15.69 16.38
CA GLU A 156 -13.69 16.07 17.62
C GLU A 156 -13.59 14.95 18.67
N GLY A 157 -13.09 15.28 19.85
CA GLY A 157 -12.92 14.32 20.95
C GLY A 157 -11.74 13.35 20.81
N LEU A 158 -10.98 13.39 19.71
CA LEU A 158 -9.78 12.58 19.53
C LEU A 158 -8.54 13.25 20.11
N THR A 159 -7.57 12.44 20.55
CA THR A 159 -6.27 12.94 21.01
C THR A 159 -5.23 12.73 19.92
N ARG A 160 -4.61 13.81 19.44
CA ARG A 160 -3.44 13.70 18.55
C ARG A 160 -2.23 13.22 19.35
N LEU A 161 -1.64 12.09 18.95
CA LEU A 161 -0.50 11.48 19.63
C LEU A 161 0.86 11.85 19.01
N ASN A 162 0.90 12.04 17.69
CA ASN A 162 2.15 12.30 16.97
C ASN A 162 1.90 13.21 15.76
N GLN A 163 2.92 13.99 15.40
CA GLN A 163 2.98 14.76 14.16
C GLN A 163 4.41 14.81 13.65
N ALA A 164 4.63 14.43 12.39
CA ALA A 164 5.89 14.60 11.67
C ALA A 164 5.61 15.18 10.28
N GLY A 165 5.92 16.46 10.07
CA GLY A 165 5.52 17.18 8.86
C GLY A 165 3.99 17.19 8.71
N ASP A 166 3.51 16.74 7.55
CA ASP A 166 2.08 16.68 7.20
C ASP A 166 1.36 15.42 7.71
N TYR A 167 2.09 14.52 8.39
CA TYR A 167 1.60 13.24 8.88
C TYR A 167 1.23 13.32 10.36
N GLU A 168 0.00 12.95 10.69
CA GLU A 168 -0.56 13.01 12.03
C GLU A 168 -1.15 11.65 12.43
N ILE A 169 -1.08 11.32 13.73
CA ILE A 169 -1.74 10.14 14.30
C ILE A 169 -2.69 10.59 15.41
N TYR A 170 -3.94 10.13 15.33
CA TYR A 170 -4.97 10.36 16.32
C TYR A 170 -5.35 9.05 17.03
N ALA A 171 -5.54 9.11 18.33
CA ALA A 171 -6.06 8.02 19.13
C ALA A 171 -7.57 8.14 19.32
N VAL A 172 -8.26 7.04 19.08
CA VAL A 172 -9.66 6.85 19.42
C VAL A 172 -9.74 6.31 20.84
N ARG A 173 -10.23 7.12 21.77
CA ARG A 173 -10.43 6.66 23.15
C ARG A 173 -11.49 5.57 23.16
N SER A 174 -11.13 4.41 23.71
CA SER A 174 -12.12 3.39 24.03
C SER A 174 -12.92 3.85 25.24
N GLY A 175 -14.22 4.03 25.07
CA GLY A 175 -15.15 4.04 26.20
C GLY A 175 -15.23 2.67 26.85
#